data_AF-A0A1M6SWP2-F1
#
_entry.id   AF-A0A1M6SWP2-F1
#
_cell.length_a   1.000
_cell.length_b   1.000
_cell.length_c   1.000
_cell.angle_alpha   90.00
_cell.angle_beta   90.00
_cell.angle_gamma   90.00
#
_symmetry.space_group_name_H-M   'P 1'
#
loop_
_entity.id
_entity.type
_entity.pdbx_description
1 polymer ?
#
loop_
_entity_poly.entity_id
_entity_poly.type
_entity_poly.pdbx_seq_one_letter_code
_entity_poly.pdbx_strand_id
1 'polypeptide(L)' 'MTNPLPDDGQAVARALAELDTLAERPLAEHVEVFERIHAALGAALAAGSAGSA' A
#
# COMPACT_ATOMS: atom_id res chain seq x y z
N MET A 1 23.14 -3.44 6.66
CA MET A 1 22.89 -3.30 5.21
C MET A 1 21.40 -3.33 5.01
N THR A 2 20.77 -2.17 4.72
CA THR A 2 19.35 -2.16 4.32
C THR A 2 19.25 -2.93 3.02
N ASN A 3 18.62 -4.11 3.07
CA ASN A 3 18.19 -4.79 1.86
C ASN A 3 17.07 -3.92 1.28
N PRO A 4 17.19 -3.37 0.06
CA PRO A 4 16.08 -2.66 -0.54
C PRO A 4 14.91 -3.64 -0.65
N LEU A 5 13.75 -3.27 -0.10
CA LEU A 5 12.56 -4.09 -0.32
C LEU A 5 12.31 -4.19 -1.84
N PRO A 6 11.84 -5.35 -2.32
CA PRO A 6 11.33 -5.46 -3.68
C PRO A 6 10.29 -4.34 -3.94
N ASP A 7 10.10 -3.98 -5.21
CA ASP A 7 9.25 -2.85 -5.63
C ASP A 7 7.85 -2.89 -4.96
N ASP A 8 7.29 -4.10 -4.84
CA ASP A 8 6.03 -4.37 -4.16
C ASP A 8 6.04 -4.00 -2.67
N GLY A 9 7.16 -4.27 -1.97
CA GLY A 9 7.34 -3.94 -0.56
C GLY A 9 7.44 -2.42 -0.33
N GLN A 10 8.00 -1.69 -1.28
CA GLN A 10 8.00 -0.22 -1.24
C GLN A 10 6.60 0.36 -1.49
N ALA A 11 5.83 -0.24 -2.41
CA ALA A 11 4.44 0.15 -2.66
C ALA A 11 3.55 -0.07 -1.42
N VAL A 12 3.71 -1.20 -0.73
CA VAL A 12 3.01 -1.50 0.53
C VAL A 12 3.44 -0.53 1.64
N ALA A 13 4.74 -0.27 1.80
CA ALA A 13 5.21 0.67 2.82
C ALA A 13 4.65 2.09 2.61
N ARG A 14 4.56 2.54 1.36
CA ARG A 14 3.95 3.83 1.01
C ARG A 14 2.44 3.86 1.31
N ALA A 15 1.73 2.79 0.98
CA ALA A 15 0.29 2.68 1.28
C ALA A 15 0.02 2.73 2.79
N LEU A 16 0.86 2.07 3.60
CA LEU A 16 0.76 2.11 5.07
C LEU A 16 1.10 3.50 5.64
N ALA A 17 2.08 4.20 5.05
CA ALA A 17 2.39 5.57 5.46
C ALA A 17 1.24 6.56 5.17
N GLU A 18 0.44 6.34 4.11
CA GLU A 18 -0.76 7.16 3.87
C GLU A 18 -1.82 6.96 4.96
N LEU A 19 -1.94 5.75 5.52
CA LEU A 19 -2.84 5.43 6.63
C LEU A 19 -2.50 6.21 7.90
N ASP A 20 -1.22 6.40 8.21
CA ASP A 20 -0.79 7.15 9.41
C ASP A 20 -1.27 8.60 9.40
N THR A 21 -1.41 9.19 8.20
CA THR A 21 -1.87 10.58 8.02
C THR A 21 -3.38 10.72 7.86
N LEU A 22 -4.11 9.60 7.78
CA LEU A 22 -5.53 9.60 7.41
C LEU A 22 -6.40 10.41 8.39
N ALA A 23 -6.10 10.33 9.69
CA ALA A 23 -6.84 11.05 10.73
C ALA A 23 -6.74 12.58 10.60
N GLU A 24 -5.71 13.09 9.92
CA GLU A 24 -5.48 14.51 9.69
C GLU A 24 -6.23 15.01 8.43
N ARG A 25 -6.80 14.10 7.64
CA ARG A 25 -7.48 14.42 6.38
C ARG A 25 -8.98 14.62 6.56
N PRO A 26 -9.64 15.44 5.71
CA PRO A 26 -11.09 15.56 5.68
C PRO A 26 -11.77 14.20 5.48
N LEU A 27 -12.86 13.96 6.21
CA LEU A 27 -13.60 12.68 6.14
C LEU A 27 -14.03 12.31 4.71
N ALA A 28 -14.36 13.31 3.88
CA ALA A 28 -14.72 13.11 2.49
C ALA A 28 -13.61 12.45 1.65
N GLU A 29 -12.35 12.63 2.04
CA GLU A 29 -11.19 12.05 1.34
C GLU A 29 -10.86 10.64 1.82
N HIS A 30 -11.42 10.19 2.95
CA HIS A 30 -11.01 8.92 3.56
C HIS A 30 -11.29 7.72 2.64
N VAL A 31 -12.42 7.75 1.94
CA VAL A 31 -12.79 6.68 1.00
C VAL A 31 -11.77 6.55 -0.13
N GLU A 32 -11.39 7.66 -0.76
CA GLU A 32 -10.40 7.65 -1.84
C GLU A 32 -9.01 7.17 -1.37
N VAL A 33 -8.67 7.43 -0.11
CA VAL A 33 -7.43 6.93 0.50
C VAL A 33 -7.49 5.43 0.71
N PHE A 34 -8.58 4.95 1.31
CA PHE A 34 -8.78 3.52 1.52
C PHE A 34 -8.79 2.76 0.19
N GLU A 35 -9.43 3.28 -0.86
CA GLU A 35 -9.45 2.65 -2.17
C GLU A 35 -8.04 2.51 -2.76
N ARG A 36 -7.22 3.57 -2.70
CA ARG A 36 -5.83 3.52 -3.16
C ARG A 36 -4.98 2.51 -2.40
N ILE A 37 -5.15 2.44 -1.08
CA ILE A 37 -4.44 1.47 -0.23
C ILE A 37 -4.83 0.04 -0.57
N HIS A 38 -6.13 -0.25 -0.68
CA HIS A 38 -6.61 -1.59 -1.04
C HIS A 38 -6.14 -2.01 -2.43
N ALA A 39 -6.11 -1.10 -3.40
CA ALA A 39 -5.59 -1.37 -4.74
C ALA A 39 -4.09 -1.72 -4.70
N ALA A 40 -3.29 -0.96 -3.96
CA ALA A 40 -1.85 -1.20 -3.83
C ALA A 40 -1.55 -2.54 -3.13
N LEU A 41 -2.25 -2.85 -2.04
CA LEU A 41 -2.12 -4.14 -1.35
C LEU A 41 -2.58 -5.30 -2.22
N GLY A 42 -3.70 -5.14 -2.93
CA GLY A 42 -4.21 -6.16 -3.85
C GLY A 42 -3.23 -6.48 -4.98
N ALA A 43 -2.59 -5.45 -5.55
CA ALA A 43 -1.57 -5.61 -6.57
C ALA A 43 -0.33 -6.35 -6.03
N ALA A 44 0.18 -5.94 -4.86
CA ALA A 44 1.32 -6.58 -4.22
C ALA A 44 1.04 -8.07 -3.87
N LEU A 45 -0.18 -8.36 -3.40
CA LEU A 45 -0.59 -9.73 -3.10
C LEU A 45 -0.69 -10.59 -4.37
N ALA A 46 -1.24 -10.04 -5.46
CA ALA A 46 -1.32 -10.72 -6.74
C ALA A 46 0.08 -10.98 -7.34
N ALA A 47 1.00 -10.01 -7.25
CA ALA A 47 2.39 -10.16 -7.68
C ALA A 47 3.12 -11.25 -6.89
N GLY A 48 2.98 -11.26 -5.56
CA GLY A 48 3.55 -12.31 -4.69
C GLY A 48 2.95 -13.70 -4.96
N SER A 49 1.66 -13.78 -5.28
CA SER A 49 0.99 -15.04 -5.65
C SER A 49 1.47 -15.56 -7.01
N ALA A 50 1.79 -14.69 -7.96
CA ALA A 50 2.29 -15.09 -9.28
C ALA A 50 3.74 -15.57 -9.24
N GLY A 51 4.57 -15.06 -8.32
CA GLY A 51 5.96 -15.49 -8.12
C GLY A 51 6.12 -16.80 -7.34
N SER A 52 5.05 -17.31 -6.73
CA SER A 52 5.05 -18.58 -5.96
C SER A 52 4.48 -19.77 -6.75
N ALA A 53 4.13 -19.58 -8.02
CA ALA A 53 3.51 -20.57 -8.90
C ALA A 53 4.54 -21.26 -9.82
#